data_AF-A0A2H9MUE6-F1
#
_entry.id   AF-A0A2H9MUE6-F1
#
_cell.length_a   1.000
_cell.length_b   1.000
_cell.length_c   1.000
_cell.angle_alpha   90.00
_cell.angle_beta   90.00
_cell.angle_gamma   90.00
#
_symmetry.space_group_name_H-M   'P 1'
#
loop_
_entity.id
_entity.type
_entity.pdbx_description
1 polymer ?
#
loop_
_entity_poly.entity_id
_entity_poly.type
_entity_poly.pdbx_seq_one_letter_code
_entity_poly.pdbx_strand_id
1 'polypeptide(L)'
;MTEDLEKLKKTAKEYSNNLANLGKDLSEIQFNYKVIENPTEQYWQKRINEFKKYNEKGIEYYTQAHALMSLVDKEQSGLFLLSISKFRQMGLKLITNMEDVKQNPSTIKSKDKQQSKWSKELREKLIESSNVCLHHEMDMNRFFREFYEKYLKNILEENKTKLDN
;
A
#
# COMPACT_ATOMS: atom_id res chain seq x y z
N MET A 1 16.02 -9.94 32.36
CA MET A 1 15.84 -8.56 31.86
C MET A 1 16.67 -8.29 30.60
N THR A 2 17.93 -8.71 30.52
CA THR A 2 18.79 -8.57 29.32
C THR A 2 18.42 -9.52 28.18
N GLU A 3 18.08 -10.78 28.48
CA GLU A 3 17.72 -11.79 27.48
C GLU A 3 16.42 -11.46 26.71
N ASP A 4 15.40 -10.95 27.41
CA ASP A 4 14.13 -10.54 26.78
C ASP A 4 14.32 -9.37 25.81
N LEU A 5 15.21 -8.42 26.16
CA LEU A 5 15.55 -7.29 25.31
C LEU A 5 16.35 -7.72 24.08
N GLU A 6 17.31 -8.64 24.24
CA GLU A 6 18.06 -9.21 23.11
C GLU A 6 17.17 -9.99 22.16
N LYS A 7 16.23 -10.79 22.69
CA LYS A 7 15.25 -11.52 21.90
C LYS A 7 14.35 -10.57 21.12
N LEU A 8 13.83 -9.51 21.77
CA LEU A 8 13.03 -8.48 21.11
C LEU A 8 13.80 -7.77 19.99
N LYS A 9 15.07 -7.41 20.23
CA LYS A 9 15.94 -6.79 19.22
C LYS A 9 16.19 -7.71 18.03
N LYS A 10 16.41 -9.01 18.27
CA LYS A 10 16.59 -9.99 17.20
C LYS A 10 15.34 -10.09 16.32
N THR A 11 14.16 -10.21 16.93
CA THR A 11 12.89 -10.25 16.21
C THR A 11 12.62 -8.96 15.44
N ALA A 12 12.87 -7.79 16.06
CA ALA A 12 12.69 -6.51 15.40
C ALA A 12 13.60 -6.34 14.16
N LYS A 13 14.85 -6.82 14.24
CA LYS A 13 15.78 -6.83 13.08
C LYS A 13 15.31 -7.75 11.97
N GLU A 14 14.86 -8.95 12.29
CA GLU A 14 14.31 -9.89 11.31
C GLU A 14 13.11 -9.29 10.56
N TYR A 15 12.16 -8.74 11.31
CA TYR A 15 10.99 -8.07 10.75
C TYR A 15 11.36 -6.86 9.90
N SER A 16 12.34 -6.08 10.31
CA SER A 16 12.83 -4.92 9.54
C SER A 16 13.50 -5.34 8.23
N ASN A 17 14.29 -6.44 8.24
CA ASN A 17 14.91 -6.98 7.03
C ASN A 17 13.86 -7.51 6.04
N ASN A 18 12.85 -8.24 6.55
CA ASN A 18 11.73 -8.71 5.73
C ASN A 18 10.97 -7.53 5.12
N LEU A 19 10.73 -6.48 5.90
CA LEU A 19 10.06 -5.27 5.41
C LEU A 19 10.87 -4.57 4.31
N ALA A 20 12.20 -4.49 4.44
CA ALA A 20 13.07 -3.91 3.43
C ALA A 20 13.04 -4.72 2.11
N ASN A 21 13.04 -6.05 2.20
CA ASN A 21 12.91 -6.92 1.04
C ASN A 21 11.55 -6.74 0.35
N LEU A 22 10.45 -6.71 1.11
CA LEU A 22 9.11 -6.43 0.57
C LEU A 22 9.02 -5.04 -0.07
N GLY A 23 9.68 -4.03 0.52
CA GLY A 23 9.76 -2.69 -0.06
C GLY A 23 10.51 -2.67 -1.40
N LYS A 24 11.56 -3.48 -1.53
CA LYS A 24 12.27 -3.68 -2.80
C LYS A 24 11.35 -4.37 -3.83
N ASP A 25 10.70 -5.46 -3.46
CA ASP A 25 9.76 -6.17 -4.33
C ASP A 25 8.66 -5.22 -4.84
N LEU A 26 8.11 -4.36 -3.97
CA LEU A 26 7.13 -3.34 -4.35
C LEU A 26 7.67 -2.37 -5.38
N SER A 27 8.91 -1.92 -5.23
CA SER A 27 9.53 -0.95 -6.16
C SER A 27 9.77 -1.52 -7.56
N GLU A 28 9.84 -2.84 -7.70
CA GLU A 28 10.00 -3.53 -8.98
C GLU A 28 8.67 -3.67 -9.74
N ILE A 29 7.52 -3.49 -9.08
CA ILE A 29 6.20 -3.56 -9.71
C ILE A 29 5.90 -2.25 -10.44
N GLN A 30 5.67 -2.34 -11.75
CA GLN A 30 5.34 -1.19 -12.60
C GLN A 30 3.85 -0.80 -12.50
N PHE A 31 3.39 -0.37 -11.33
CA PHE A 31 2.04 0.15 -11.13
C PHE A 31 2.05 1.65 -10.76
N ASN A 32 1.03 2.38 -11.21
CA ASN A 32 0.78 3.74 -10.74
C ASN A 32 -0.74 4.02 -10.63
N TYR A 33 -1.11 4.83 -9.64
CA TYR A 33 -2.51 5.24 -9.43
C TYR A 33 -3.02 6.26 -10.45
N LYS A 34 -2.17 6.81 -11.33
CA LYS A 34 -2.64 7.74 -12.35
C LYS A 34 -3.52 7.02 -13.36
N VAL A 35 -4.77 7.45 -13.46
CA VAL A 35 -5.72 6.94 -14.46
C VAL A 35 -5.36 7.57 -15.81
N ILE A 36 -5.10 6.72 -16.80
CA ILE A 36 -4.84 7.13 -18.19
C ILE A 36 -6.05 6.72 -19.02
N GLU A 37 -6.54 7.65 -19.85
CA GLU A 37 -7.61 7.35 -20.81
C GLU A 37 -7.07 6.42 -21.89
N ASN A 38 -7.48 5.16 -21.85
CA ASN A 38 -7.10 4.17 -22.85
C ASN A 38 -8.33 3.37 -23.27
N PRO A 39 -8.68 3.32 -24.56
CA PRO A 39 -9.88 2.65 -25.04
C PRO A 39 -9.66 1.18 -25.39
N THR A 40 -8.57 0.56 -24.95
CA THR A 40 -8.25 -0.82 -25.29
C THR A 40 -8.44 -1.73 -24.10
N GLU A 41 -9.20 -2.81 -24.28
CA GLU A 41 -9.45 -3.82 -23.24
C GLU A 41 -8.14 -4.42 -22.69
N GLN A 42 -7.19 -4.73 -23.58
CA GLN A 42 -5.88 -5.28 -23.21
C GLN A 42 -5.11 -4.38 -22.25
N TYR A 43 -5.23 -3.04 -22.40
CA TYR A 43 -4.61 -2.10 -21.47
C TYR A 43 -5.20 -2.25 -20.08
N TRP A 44 -6.53 -2.29 -19.96
CA TRP A 44 -7.22 -2.43 -18.67
C TRP A 44 -6.94 -3.78 -18.03
N GLN A 45 -6.92 -4.85 -18.83
CA GLN A 45 -6.55 -6.18 -18.33
C GLN A 45 -5.13 -6.20 -17.76
N LYS A 46 -4.17 -5.59 -18.45
CA LYS A 46 -2.79 -5.46 -17.97
C LYS A 46 -2.74 -4.64 -16.67
N ARG A 47 -3.39 -3.48 -16.64
CA ARG A 47 -3.45 -2.59 -15.47
C ARG A 47 -4.07 -3.26 -14.25
N ILE A 48 -5.16 -4.02 -14.43
CA ILE A 48 -5.79 -4.80 -13.34
C ILE A 48 -4.82 -5.84 -12.78
N ASN A 49 -4.11 -6.56 -13.65
CA ASN A 49 -3.16 -7.59 -13.22
C ASN A 49 -1.97 -6.97 -12.47
N GLU A 50 -1.45 -5.84 -12.94
CA GLU A 50 -0.38 -5.09 -12.26
C GLU A 50 -0.86 -4.58 -10.90
N PHE A 51 -2.07 -4.02 -10.82
CA PHE A 51 -2.62 -3.56 -9.55
C PHE A 51 -2.89 -4.69 -8.57
N LYS A 52 -3.41 -5.84 -9.02
CA LYS A 52 -3.63 -7.02 -8.16
C LYS A 52 -2.31 -7.46 -7.50
N LYS A 53 -1.23 -7.56 -8.29
CA LYS A 53 0.11 -7.88 -7.79
C LYS A 53 0.64 -6.83 -6.81
N TYR A 54 0.52 -5.55 -7.17
CA TYR A 54 0.94 -4.44 -6.32
C TYR A 54 0.21 -4.44 -4.98
N ASN A 55 -1.12 -4.56 -5.00
CA ASN A 55 -1.96 -4.51 -3.83
C ASN A 55 -1.75 -5.72 -2.89
N GLU A 56 -1.57 -6.91 -3.44
CA GLU A 56 -1.23 -8.11 -2.67
C GLU A 56 0.13 -7.95 -1.96
N LYS A 57 1.16 -7.54 -2.69
CA LYS A 57 2.49 -7.28 -2.12
C LYS A 57 2.47 -6.12 -1.12
N GLY A 58 1.63 -5.10 -1.35
CA GLY A 58 1.41 -3.99 -0.43
C GLY A 58 0.79 -4.45 0.89
N ILE A 59 -0.19 -5.35 0.83
CA ILE A 59 -0.77 -5.96 2.04
C ILE A 59 0.28 -6.76 2.82
N GLU A 60 1.15 -7.53 2.14
CA GLU A 60 2.27 -8.23 2.80
C GLU A 60 3.19 -7.23 3.51
N TYR A 61 3.60 -6.17 2.82
CA TYR A 61 4.44 -5.11 3.37
C TYR A 61 3.82 -4.47 4.61
N TYR A 62 2.58 -4.01 4.53
CA TYR A 62 1.92 -3.36 5.67
C TYR A 62 1.63 -4.35 6.82
N THR A 63 1.40 -5.63 6.53
CA THR A 63 1.27 -6.67 7.57
C THR A 63 2.59 -6.86 8.32
N GLN A 64 3.72 -6.84 7.60
CA GLN A 64 5.04 -6.91 8.23
C GLN A 64 5.36 -5.65 9.06
N ALA A 65 4.94 -4.47 8.58
CA ALA A 65 5.02 -3.22 9.34
C ALA A 65 4.17 -3.28 10.62
N HIS A 66 2.93 -3.77 10.54
CA HIS A 66 2.08 -4.03 11.69
C HIS A 66 2.75 -4.96 12.71
N ALA A 67 3.34 -6.07 12.26
CA ALA A 67 4.04 -7.01 13.14
C ALA A 67 5.17 -6.30 13.90
N LEU A 68 5.95 -5.45 13.23
CA LEU A 68 7.00 -4.65 13.84
C LEU A 68 6.45 -3.66 14.89
N MET A 69 5.35 -2.98 14.57
CA MET A 69 4.68 -2.06 15.51
C MET A 69 4.18 -2.78 16.77
N SER A 70 3.61 -3.98 16.60
CA SER A 70 3.00 -4.75 17.69
C SER A 70 4.00 -5.21 18.75
N LEU A 71 5.30 -5.21 18.44
CA LEU A 71 6.37 -5.49 19.39
C LEU A 71 6.53 -4.39 20.45
N VAL A 72 6.11 -3.16 20.14
CA VAL A 72 6.35 -1.98 20.98
C VAL A 72 5.06 -1.38 21.50
N ASP A 73 4.06 -1.22 20.64
CA ASP A 73 2.80 -0.55 20.99
C ASP A 73 1.63 -1.25 20.31
N LYS A 74 0.84 -1.97 21.11
CA LYS A 74 -0.32 -2.75 20.64
C LYS A 74 -1.50 -1.87 20.24
N GLU A 75 -1.64 -0.68 20.81
CA GLU A 75 -2.75 0.21 20.50
C GLU A 75 -2.54 0.85 19.13
N GLN A 76 -1.36 1.43 18.91
CA GLN A 76 -0.99 2.00 17.61
C GLN A 76 -0.95 0.92 16.52
N SER A 77 -0.46 -0.29 16.83
CA SER A 77 -0.52 -1.39 15.87
C SER A 77 -1.96 -1.79 15.55
N GLY A 78 -2.86 -1.82 16.54
CA GLY A 78 -4.28 -2.08 16.33
C GLY A 78 -4.94 -1.08 15.37
N LEU A 79 -4.66 0.23 15.53
CA LEU A 79 -5.13 1.26 14.60
C LEU A 79 -4.56 1.05 13.19
N PHE A 80 -3.28 0.67 13.08
CA PHE A 80 -2.66 0.38 11.80
C PHE A 80 -3.30 -0.82 11.09
N LEU A 81 -3.67 -1.87 11.83
CA LEU A 81 -4.37 -3.04 11.29
C LEU A 81 -5.74 -2.68 10.69
N LEU A 82 -6.45 -1.73 11.30
CA LEU A 82 -7.70 -1.19 10.73
C LEU A 82 -7.44 -0.46 9.40
N SER A 83 -6.35 0.30 9.33
CA SER A 83 -5.93 0.97 8.08
C SER A 83 -5.58 -0.03 6.97
N ILE A 84 -4.91 -1.14 7.29
CA ILE A 84 -4.65 -2.25 6.34
C ILE A 84 -5.97 -2.85 5.83
N SER A 85 -6.92 -3.07 6.74
CA SER A 85 -8.23 -3.62 6.39
C SER A 85 -8.99 -2.69 5.43
N LYS A 86 -8.95 -1.38 5.69
CA LYS A 86 -9.54 -0.35 4.82
C LYS A 86 -8.84 -0.28 3.46
N PHE A 87 -7.50 -0.38 3.43
CA PHE A 87 -6.72 -0.43 2.19
C PHE A 87 -7.15 -1.60 1.30
N ARG A 88 -7.31 -2.80 1.89
CA ARG A 88 -7.80 -3.99 1.15
C ARG A 88 -9.18 -3.77 0.55
N GLN A 89 -10.11 -3.16 1.29
CA GLN A 89 -11.46 -2.85 0.78
C GLN A 89 -11.42 -1.85 -0.38
N MET A 90 -10.61 -0.79 -0.26
CA MET A 90 -10.42 0.19 -1.32
C MET A 90 -9.78 -0.42 -2.57
N GLY A 91 -8.79 -1.29 -2.40
CA GLY A 91 -8.17 -2.04 -3.49
C GLY A 91 -9.19 -2.89 -4.26
N LEU A 92 -10.06 -3.61 -3.56
CA LEU A 92 -11.14 -4.37 -4.21
C LEU A 92 -12.09 -3.45 -5.00
N LYS A 93 -12.50 -2.31 -4.42
CA LYS A 93 -13.35 -1.33 -5.11
C LYS A 93 -12.69 -0.78 -6.38
N LEU A 94 -11.39 -0.48 -6.33
CA LEU A 94 -10.65 -0.01 -7.51
C LEU A 94 -10.56 -1.10 -8.59
N ILE A 95 -10.34 -2.36 -8.22
CA ILE A 95 -10.37 -3.49 -9.16
C ILE A 95 -11.74 -3.58 -9.85
N THR A 96 -12.84 -3.51 -9.09
CA THR A 96 -14.20 -3.55 -9.65
C THR A 96 -14.42 -2.42 -10.66
N ASN A 97 -14.05 -1.19 -10.30
CA ASN A 97 -14.19 -0.05 -11.21
C ASN A 97 -13.35 -0.22 -12.50
N MET A 98 -12.15 -0.81 -12.40
CA MET A 98 -11.34 -1.11 -13.57
C MET A 98 -11.93 -2.24 -14.42
N GLU A 99 -12.55 -3.25 -13.81
CA GLU A 99 -13.25 -4.34 -14.51
C GLU A 99 -14.48 -3.82 -15.27
N ASP A 100 -15.25 -2.89 -14.68
CA ASP A 100 -16.37 -2.22 -15.35
C ASP A 100 -15.90 -1.42 -16.58
N VAL A 101 -14.77 -0.69 -16.46
CA VAL A 101 -14.18 0.01 -17.62
C VAL A 101 -13.65 -0.97 -18.66
N LYS A 102 -13.05 -2.09 -18.25
CA LYS A 102 -12.56 -3.13 -19.15
C LYS A 102 -13.66 -3.67 -20.06
N GLN A 103 -14.89 -3.82 -19.56
CA GLN A 103 -16.02 -4.31 -20.35
C GLN A 103 -16.41 -3.35 -21.48
N ASN A 104 -16.23 -2.03 -21.29
CA ASN A 104 -16.52 -1.02 -22.31
C ASN A 104 -15.47 0.11 -22.29
N PRO A 105 -14.23 -0.12 -22.78
CA PRO A 105 -13.11 0.79 -22.56
C PRO A 105 -13.27 2.16 -23.24
N SER A 106 -14.05 2.26 -24.30
CA SER A 106 -14.34 3.52 -25.01
C SER A 106 -14.99 4.57 -24.09
N THR A 107 -15.64 4.13 -23.00
CA THR A 107 -16.32 4.97 -22.01
C THR A 107 -15.37 5.88 -21.23
N ILE A 108 -14.06 5.61 -21.23
CA ILE A 108 -13.09 6.44 -20.53
C ILE A 108 -12.66 7.69 -21.33
N LYS A 109 -12.96 7.77 -22.64
CA LYS A 109 -12.52 8.88 -23.49
C LYS A 109 -13.28 10.18 -23.21
N SER A 110 -12.59 11.18 -22.68
CA SER A 110 -13.18 12.50 -22.33
C SER A 110 -13.71 13.32 -23.51
N LYS A 111 -13.24 13.08 -24.74
CA LYS A 111 -13.54 13.91 -25.93
C LYS A 111 -14.79 13.51 -26.70
N ASP A 112 -15.48 12.46 -26.29
CA ASP A 112 -16.67 12.02 -26.99
C ASP A 112 -17.88 12.88 -26.56
N LYS A 113 -18.35 13.78 -27.44
CA LYS A 113 -19.47 14.67 -27.14
C LYS A 113 -20.79 13.92 -26.90
N GLN A 114 -20.86 12.64 -27.25
CA GLN A 114 -22.01 11.75 -27.06
C GLN A 114 -21.82 10.74 -25.91
N GLN A 115 -20.96 11.02 -24.93
CA GLN A 115 -20.85 10.16 -23.75
C GLN A 115 -22.18 10.10 -22.96
N SER A 116 -22.63 8.88 -22.70
CA SER A 116 -23.74 8.64 -21.77
C SER A 116 -23.40 9.14 -20.36
N LYS A 117 -24.43 9.49 -19.57
CA LYS A 117 -24.27 9.86 -18.16
C LYS A 117 -23.53 8.77 -17.38
N TRP A 118 -23.86 7.51 -17.67
CA TRP A 118 -23.21 6.35 -17.08
C TRP A 118 -21.70 6.29 -17.36
N SER A 119 -21.25 6.61 -18.58
CA SER A 119 -19.82 6.62 -18.94
C SER A 119 -19.03 7.67 -18.16
N LYS A 120 -19.62 8.86 -17.93
CA LYS A 120 -19.00 9.92 -17.13
C LYS A 120 -18.88 9.51 -15.67
N GLU A 121 -19.96 8.97 -15.10
CA GLU A 121 -19.98 8.48 -13.72
C GLU A 121 -18.96 7.36 -13.49
N LEU A 122 -18.81 6.44 -14.45
CA LEU A 122 -17.82 5.36 -14.36
C LEU A 122 -16.38 5.90 -14.33
N ARG A 123 -16.06 6.87 -15.19
CA ARG A 123 -14.76 7.54 -15.21
C ARG A 123 -14.47 8.28 -13.90
N GLU A 124 -15.44 9.02 -13.39
CA GLU A 124 -15.32 9.75 -12.12
C GLU A 124 -15.11 8.78 -10.95
N LYS A 125 -15.90 7.70 -10.86
CA LYS A 125 -15.73 6.64 -9.87
C LYS A 125 -14.35 6.01 -9.92
N LEU A 126 -13.83 5.75 -11.12
CA LEU A 126 -12.49 5.19 -11.28
C LEU A 126 -11.42 6.17 -10.76
N ILE A 127 -11.47 7.43 -11.18
CA ILE A 127 -10.51 8.47 -10.73
C ILE A 127 -10.59 8.66 -9.22
N GLU A 128 -11.79 8.77 -8.67
CA GLU A 128 -12.03 8.92 -7.23
C GLU A 128 -11.47 7.73 -6.46
N SER A 129 -11.83 6.49 -6.84
CA SER A 129 -11.31 5.29 -6.18
C SER A 129 -9.79 5.20 -6.24
N SER A 130 -9.18 5.57 -7.37
CA SER A 130 -7.72 5.57 -7.52
C SER A 130 -7.04 6.60 -6.61
N ASN A 131 -7.60 7.81 -6.55
CA ASN A 131 -7.11 8.85 -5.66
C ASN A 131 -7.27 8.45 -4.19
N VAL A 132 -8.42 7.90 -3.81
CA VAL A 132 -8.69 7.46 -2.44
C VAL A 132 -7.71 6.37 -2.01
N CYS A 133 -7.41 5.40 -2.87
CA CYS A 133 -6.36 4.40 -2.59
C CYS A 133 -4.99 5.05 -2.38
N LEU A 134 -4.57 5.94 -3.29
CA LEU A 134 -3.28 6.63 -3.20
C LEU A 134 -3.13 7.42 -1.90
N HIS A 135 -4.13 8.24 -1.55
CA HIS A 135 -4.06 9.06 -0.34
C HIS A 135 -4.05 8.20 0.92
N HIS A 136 -4.89 7.16 0.97
CA HIS A 136 -4.91 6.24 2.11
C HIS A 136 -3.57 5.51 2.28
N GLU A 137 -2.94 5.12 1.17
CA GLU A 137 -1.61 4.52 1.20
C GLU A 137 -0.52 5.51 1.67
N MET A 138 -0.58 6.76 1.22
CA MET A 138 0.32 7.82 1.68
C MET A 138 0.18 8.06 3.20
N ASP A 139 -1.05 8.08 3.71
CA ASP A 139 -1.33 8.24 5.13
C ASP A 139 -0.79 7.06 5.95
N MET A 140 -0.97 5.83 5.48
CA MET A 140 -0.38 4.63 6.11
C MET A 140 1.14 4.70 6.15
N ASN A 141 1.78 5.08 5.04
CA ASN A 141 3.24 5.22 4.97
C ASN A 141 3.76 6.29 5.93
N ARG A 142 3.06 7.43 6.00
CA ARG A 142 3.39 8.50 6.92
C ARG A 142 3.28 8.04 8.37
N PHE A 143 2.15 7.43 8.72
CA PHE A 143 1.89 6.94 10.07
C PHE A 143 2.97 5.93 10.51
N PHE A 144 3.31 4.97 9.64
CA PHE A 144 4.35 4.00 9.95
C PHE A 144 5.74 4.65 10.09
N ARG A 145 6.09 5.62 9.24
CA ARG A 145 7.36 6.36 9.36
C ARG A 145 7.46 7.12 10.69
N GLU A 146 6.41 7.86 11.05
CA GLU A 146 6.36 8.61 12.31
C GLU A 146 6.46 7.66 13.52
N PHE A 147 5.79 6.50 13.46
CA PHE A 147 5.91 5.45 14.47
C PHE A 147 7.35 4.91 14.55
N TYR A 148 7.95 4.60 13.40
CA TYR A 148 9.30 4.04 13.32
C TYR A 148 10.34 4.99 13.94
N GLU A 149 10.29 6.26 13.57
CA GLU A 149 11.21 7.29 14.09
C GLU A 149 11.07 7.47 15.60
N LYS A 150 9.83 7.45 16.11
CA LYS A 150 9.56 7.69 17.53
C LYS A 150 9.92 6.50 18.42
N TYR A 151 9.69 5.27 17.96
CA TYR A 151 9.72 4.09 18.83
C TYR A 151 10.75 3.03 18.40
N LEU A 152 10.87 2.74 17.11
CA LEU A 152 11.65 1.60 16.62
C LEU A 152 13.12 1.94 16.40
N LYS A 153 13.42 3.17 15.96
CA LYS A 153 14.78 3.61 15.65
C LYS A 153 15.74 3.40 16.82
N ASN A 154 15.35 3.81 18.03
CA ASN A 154 16.19 3.67 19.22
C ASN A 154 16.44 2.19 19.59
N ILE A 155 15.43 1.34 19.45
CA ILE A 155 15.54 -0.10 19.73
C ILE A 155 16.53 -0.79 18.76
N LEU A 156 16.56 -0.32 17.51
CA LEU A 156 17.39 -0.89 16.45
C LEU A 156 18.82 -0.31 16.41
N GLU A 157 19.01 0.97 16.77
CA GLU A 157 20.28 1.70 16.61
C GLU A 157 21.21 1.69 17.85
N GLU A 158 20.76 1.25 19.03
CA GLU A 158 21.48 1.26 20.32
C GLU A 158 22.89 0.60 20.37
N ASN A 159 23.39 0.03 19.26
CA ASN A 159 24.73 -0.56 19.16
C ASN A 159 25.72 0.16 18.24
N LYS A 160 25.33 1.24 17.52
CA LYS A 160 26.36 2.00 16.78
C LYS A 160 27.33 2.74 17.71
N THR A 161 26.92 3.10 18.91
CA THR A 161 27.73 3.87 19.87
C THR A 161 28.55 3.04 20.85
N LYS A 162 28.45 1.69 20.83
CA LYS A 162 29.22 0.79 21.72
C LYS A 162 30.31 -0.02 21.02
N LEU A 163 30.47 0.13 19.70
CA LEU A 163 31.53 -0.53 18.92
C LEU A 163 32.69 0.41 18.57
N ASP A 164 32.60 1.70 18.92
CA ASP A 164 33.60 2.73 18.63
C ASP A 164 34.34 3.24 19.91
N ASN A 165 34.31 2.51 21.03
CA ASN A 165 35.09 2.81 22.24
C ASN A 165 35.84 1.59 22.75
#